data_AF-A0A0Q4I782-F1
#
_entry.id   AF-A0A0Q4I782-F1
#
_cell.length_a   1.000
_cell.length_b   1.000
_cell.length_c   1.000
_cell.angle_alpha   90.00
_cell.angle_beta   90.00
_cell.angle_gamma   90.00
#
_symmetry.space_group_name_H-M   'P 1'
#
loop_
_entity.id
_entity.type
_entity.pdbx_description
1 polymer ?
#
loop_
_entity_poly.entity_id
_entity_poly.type
_entity_poly.pdbx_seq_one_letter_code
_entity_poly.pdbx_strand_id
1 'polypeptide(L)' 'MARETPALTRAIELAATGHYISVNHIRQALRREGFTTLAQDLSGPVANRAIIDALQAAMAERRE' A
#
# COMPACT_ATOMS: atom_id res chain seq x y z
N MET A 1 -6.34 6.58 -13.90
CA MET A 1 -6.50 6.24 -12.47
C MET A 1 -6.32 4.74 -12.30
N ALA A 2 -5.69 4.27 -11.22
CA ALA A 2 -5.68 2.83 -10.92
C ALA A 2 -7.12 2.37 -10.68
N ARG A 3 -7.44 1.13 -11.06
CA ARG A 3 -8.69 0.51 -10.62
C ARG A 3 -8.66 0.44 -9.10
N GLU A 4 -9.62 1.08 -8.44
CA GLU A 4 -9.78 0.95 -7.00
C GLU A 4 -10.24 -0.48 -6.69
N THR A 5 -9.43 -1.19 -5.92
CA THR A 5 -9.68 -2.54 -5.43
C THR A 5 -9.61 -2.52 -3.92
N PRO A 6 -10.30 -3.43 -3.22
CA PRO A 6 -10.19 -3.54 -1.76
C PRO A 6 -8.74 -3.69 -1.28
N ALA A 7 -7.92 -4.42 -2.04
CA ALA A 7 -6.49 -4.58 -1.77
C ALA A 7 -5.71 -3.26 -1.90
N LEU A 8 -5.99 -2.44 -2.92
CA LEU A 8 -5.32 -1.14 -3.10
C LEU A 8 -5.73 -0.15 -2.01
N THR A 9 -7.03 -0.07 -1.69
CA THR A 9 -7.53 0.79 -0.60
C THR A 9 -6.86 0.42 0.72
N ARG A 10 -6.87 -0.87 1.07
CA ARG A 10 -6.23 -1.35 2.30
C ARG A 10 -4.71 -1.13 2.30
N ALA A 11 -4.05 -1.27 1.16
CA ALA A 11 -2.62 -0.99 1.04
C ALA A 11 -2.29 0.48 1.36
N ILE A 12 -3.11 1.42 0.88
CA ILE A 12 -2.96 2.86 1.15
C ILE A 12 -3.22 3.17 2.62
N GLU A 13 -4.26 2.58 3.22
CA GLU A 13 -4.53 2.72 4.66
C GLU A 13 -3.33 2.25 5.50
N LEU A 14 -2.77 1.08 5.19
CA LEU A 14 -1.59 0.57 5.89
C LEU A 14 -0.38 1.49 5.69
N ALA A 15 -0.13 1.99 4.47
CA ALA A 15 0.94 2.94 4.21
C ALA A 15 0.81 4.21 5.07
N ALA A 16 -0.41 4.75 5.18
CA ALA A 16 -0.72 5.97 5.93
C ALA A 16 -0.48 5.83 7.45
N THR A 17 -0.45 4.61 8.00
CA THR A 17 -0.14 4.41 9.43
C THR A 17 1.29 4.79 9.82
N GLY A 18 2.21 4.90 8.85
CA GLY A 18 3.62 5.16 9.11
C GLY A 18 4.38 4.00 9.77
N HIS A 19 3.73 2.85 10.01
CA HIS A 19 4.38 1.62 10.53
C HIS A 19 5.05 0.78 9.44
N TYR A 20 4.69 1.01 8.18
CA TYR A 20 5.23 0.29 7.03
C TYR A 20 6.24 1.16 6.29
N ILE A 21 7.28 0.52 5.76
CA ILE A 21 8.42 1.21 5.12
C ILE A 21 8.60 0.83 3.64
N SER A 22 7.83 -0.13 3.14
CA SER A 22 7.91 -0.58 1.75
C SER A 22 6.62 -1.22 1.28
N VAL A 23 6.40 -1.18 -0.04
CA VAL A 23 5.29 -1.87 -0.72
C VAL A 23 5.31 -3.38 -0.42
N ASN A 24 6.50 -3.99 -0.31
CA ASN A 24 6.61 -5.41 -0.02
C ASN A 24 6.13 -5.74 1.41
N HIS A 25 6.46 -4.89 2.39
CA HIS A 25 5.99 -5.08 3.77
C HIS A 25 4.45 -5.00 3.85
N ILE A 26 3.84 -4.04 3.14
CA ILE A 26 2.39 -3.92 3.01
C ILE A 26 1.79 -5.16 2.36
N ARG A 27 2.36 -5.62 1.23
CA ARG A 27 1.90 -6.86 0.56
C ARG A 27 2.00 -8.09 1.47
N GLN A 28 2.95 -8.15 2.39
CA GLN A 28 3.04 -9.25 3.35
C GLN A 28 1.96 -9.14 4.43
N ALA A 29 1.68 -7.94 4.94
CA ALA A 29 0.60 -7.72 5.88
C ALA A 29 -0.77 -8.08 5.28
N LEU A 30 -1.04 -7.63 4.06
CA LEU A 30 -2.28 -7.96 3.35
C LEU A 30 -2.45 -9.47 3.14
N ARG A 31 -1.37 -10.23 2.89
CA ARG A 31 -1.47 -11.70 2.82
C ARG A 31 -1.86 -12.31 4.16
N ARG A 32 -1.36 -11.77 5.27
CA ARG A 32 -1.72 -12.22 6.63
C ARG A 32 -3.16 -11.85 6.98
N GLU A 33 -3.68 -10.76 6.43
CA GLU A 33 -5.09 -10.36 6.53
C GLU A 33 -6.02 -11.19 5.62
N GLY A 34 -5.48 -12.06 4.76
CA GLY A 34 -6.27 -12.96 3.90
C GLY A 34 -6.54 -12.47 2.48
N PHE A 35 -5.91 -11.38 2.03
CA PHE A 35 -6.02 -10.93 0.65
C PHE A 35 -5.27 -11.88 -0.31
N THR A 36 -6.00 -12.54 -1.20
CA THR A 36 -5.46 -13.55 -2.13
C THR A 36 -5.18 -13.03 -3.53
N THR A 37 -5.78 -11.91 -3.93
CA THR A 37 -5.71 -11.34 -5.30
C THR A 37 -4.65 -10.26 -5.48
N LEU A 38 -3.73 -10.09 -4.51
CA LEU A 38 -2.75 -9.00 -4.48
C LEU A 38 -1.87 -8.90 -5.74
N ALA A 39 -1.54 -10.03 -6.36
CA ALA A 39 -0.76 -10.03 -7.60
C ALA A 39 -1.52 -9.36 -8.74
N GLN A 40 -2.82 -9.58 -8.84
CA GLN A 40 -3.66 -8.93 -9.85
C GLN A 40 -3.94 -7.48 -9.47
N ASP A 41 -4.27 -7.24 -8.19
CA ASP A 41 -4.73 -5.93 -7.74
C ASP A 41 -3.61 -4.89 -7.61
N LEU A 42 -2.39 -5.33 -7.31
CA LEU A 42 -1.24 -4.46 -7.02
C LEU A 42 -0.06 -4.64 -8.00
N SER A 43 -0.23 -5.35 -9.12
CA SER A 43 0.85 -5.53 -10.12
C SER A 43 1.15 -4.26 -10.90
N GLY A 44 0.16 -3.38 -11.08
CA GLY A 44 0.28 -2.21 -11.94
C GLY A 44 1.22 -1.13 -11.38
N PRO A 45 1.98 -0.42 -12.25
CA PRO A 45 2.84 0.69 -11.83
C PRO A 45 2.06 1.81 -11.14
N VAL A 46 0.80 2.05 -11.55
CA VAL A 46 -0.08 3.06 -10.93
C VAL A 46 -0.42 2.69 -9.49
N ALA A 47 -0.71 1.41 -9.21
CA ALA A 47 -1.00 0.93 -7.87
C ALA A 47 0.24 1.03 -6.95
N ASN A 48 1.40 0.60 -7.45
CA ASN A 48 2.66 0.74 -6.71
C ASN A 48 2.99 2.21 -6.43
N ARG A 49 2.75 3.10 -7.40
CA ARG A 49 3.00 4.53 -7.22
C ARG A 49 2.13 5.12 -6.12
N ALA A 50 0.82 4.81 -6.11
CA ALA A 50 -0.09 5.27 -5.05
C ALA A 50 0.35 4.82 -3.66
N ILE A 51 0.80 3.57 -3.52
CA ILE A 51 1.31 3.04 -2.23
C ILE A 51 2.60 3.75 -1.82
N ILE A 52 3.52 3.99 -2.77
CA ILE A 52 4.78 4.69 -2.51
C ILE A 52 4.52 6.14 -2.07
N ASP A 53 3.61 6.83 -2.76
CA ASP A 53 3.25 8.22 -2.42
C ASP A 53 2.66 8.29 -1.01
N ALA A 54 1.78 7.35 -0.64
CA ALA A 54 1.24 7.26 0.73
C ALA A 54 2.31 6.95 1.79
N LEU A 55 3.27 6.07 1.48
CA LEU A 55 4.41 5.79 2.35
C LEU A 55 5.28 7.04 2.57
N GLN A 56 5.52 7.79 1.50
CA GLN A 56 6.31 9.02 1.55
C GLN A 56 5.62 10.12 2.35
N ALA A 57 4.31 10.29 2.19
CA ALA A 57 3.51 11.22 2.98
C ALA A 57 3.60 10.89 4.48
N ALA A 58 3.33 9.64 4.86
CA ALA A 58 3.40 9.22 6.26
C ALA A 58 4.83 9.35 6.84
N MET A 59 5.88 9.14 6.03
CA MET A 59 7.26 9.36 6.46
C MET A 59 7.60 10.84 6.64
N ALA A 60 6.99 11.74 5.86
CA ALA A 60 7.17 13.17 6.00
C ALA A 60 6.49 13.69 7.28
N GLU A 61 5.25 13.28 7.53
CA GLU A 61 4.47 13.64 8.73
C GLU A 61 5.16 13.23 10.04
N ARG A 62 5.93 12.13 10.03
CA ARG A 62 6.69 11.67 11.21
C ARG A 62 7.96 12.49 11.51
N ARG A 63 8.42 13.31 10.57
CA ARG A 63 9.64 14.12 10.71
C ARG A 63 9.35 15.53 11.21
N GLU A 64 8.09 15.95 11.18
CA GLU A 64 7.58 17.21 11.75
C GLU A 64 7.18 17.02 13.23
#